data_AF-A0A550H778-F1
#
_entry.id   AF-A0A550H778-F1
#
_cell.length_a   1.000
_cell.length_b   1.000
_cell.length_c   1.000
_cell.angle_alpha   90.00
_cell.angle_beta   90.00
_cell.angle_gamma   90.00
#
_symmetry.space_group_name_H-M   'P 1'
#
loop_
_entity.id
_entity.type
_entity.pdbx_description
1 polymer ?
#
loop_
_entity_poly.entity_id
_entity_poly.type
_entity_poly.pdbx_seq_one_letter_code
_entity_poly.pdbx_strand_id
1 'polypeptide(L)'
;MDAKKEGGVKYVFAEALIAFLLILAAALFIYALGRHASPKHTQSENERAEYACGEKAPIQRLRINITLYRYLIYFAIFDSSVLVLAFSALSAEEAKVIPLILYLFIMLASSLILLEGGKDQYD
;
A
#
# COMPACT_ATOMS: atom_id res chain seq x y z
N MET A 1 26.14 22.67 18.67
CA MET A 1 26.34 22.10 17.31
C MET A 1 24.97 21.77 16.70
N ASP A 2 23.97 22.62 16.93
CA ASP A 2 22.54 22.23 16.88
C ASP A 2 21.76 22.95 15.78
N ALA A 3 22.15 24.19 15.41
CA ALA A 3 21.48 24.98 14.39
C ALA A 3 21.57 24.39 12.96
N LYS A 4 22.60 23.59 12.66
CA LYS A 4 22.77 22.96 11.34
C LYS A 4 21.84 21.74 11.15
N LYS A 5 21.43 21.09 12.25
CA LYS A 5 20.58 19.89 12.23
C LYS A 5 19.11 20.26 12.01
N GLU A 6 18.64 21.36 12.62
CA GLU A 6 17.28 21.88 12.38
C GLU A 6 17.06 22.36 10.95
N GLY A 7 18.08 23.00 10.35
CA GLY A 7 18.02 23.42 8.95
C GLY A 7 17.82 22.23 8.02
N GLY A 8 18.64 21.18 8.16
CA GLY A 8 18.57 19.98 7.33
C GLY A 8 17.22 19.25 7.37
N VAL A 9 16.61 19.13 8.55
CA VAL A 9 15.30 18.48 8.70
C VAL A 9 14.19 19.26 7.97
N LYS A 10 14.23 20.60 8.03
CA LYS A 10 13.27 21.44 7.31
C LYS A 10 13.39 21.29 5.79
N TYR A 11 14.61 21.17 5.26
CA TYR A 11 14.83 20.94 3.83
C TYR A 11 14.34 19.57 3.38
N VAL A 12 14.64 18.49 4.13
CA VAL A 12 14.16 17.14 3.80
C VAL A 12 12.63 17.06 3.82
N PHE A 13 11.99 17.70 4.80
CA PHE A 13 10.53 17.75 4.87
C PHE A 13 9.91 18.56 3.73
N ALA A 14 10.54 19.68 3.35
CA ALA A 14 10.10 20.50 2.22
C ALA A 14 10.24 19.73 0.89
N GLU A 15 11.36 19.03 0.66
CA GLU A 15 11.55 18.19 -0.52
C GLU A 15 10.51 17.08 -0.60
N ALA A 16 10.23 16.39 0.52
CA ALA A 16 9.20 15.35 0.59
C ALA A 16 7.80 15.89 0.29
N LEU A 17 7.46 17.07 0.83
CA LEU A 17 6.19 17.74 0.52
C LEU A 17 6.08 18.13 -0.94
N ILE A 18 7.14 18.69 -1.53
CA ILE A 18 7.17 19.06 -2.95
C ILE A 18 6.99 17.82 -3.82
N ALA A 19 7.73 16.74 -3.54
CA ALA A 19 7.62 15.49 -4.28
C ALA A 19 6.20 14.91 -4.21
N PHE A 20 5.59 14.89 -3.01
CA PHE A 20 4.21 14.44 -2.82
C PHE A 20 3.22 15.27 -3.64
N LEU A 21 3.33 16.60 -3.60
CA LEU A 21 2.46 17.50 -4.36
C LEU A 21 2.62 17.33 -5.87
N LEU A 22 3.85 17.10 -6.35
CA LEU A 22 4.10 16.83 -7.77
C LEU A 22 3.46 15.52 -8.23
N ILE A 23 3.58 14.45 -7.45
CA ILE A 23 2.96 13.15 -7.75
C ILE A 23 1.44 13.28 -7.76
N LEU A 24 0.87 13.96 -6.76
CA LEU A 24 -0.57 14.20 -6.67
C LEU A 24 -1.06 15.04 -7.86
N ALA A 25 -0.35 16.11 -8.20
CA ALA A 25 -0.67 16.95 -9.34
C ALA A 25 -0.62 16.18 -10.66
N ALA A 26 0.41 15.34 -10.87
CA ALA A 26 0.53 14.49 -12.04
C ALA A 26 -0.63 13.48 -12.13
N ALA A 27 -0.99 12.83 -11.02
CA ALA A 27 -2.11 11.89 -10.97
C ALA A 27 -3.45 12.58 -11.31
N LEU A 28 -3.71 13.75 -10.73
CA LEU A 28 -4.90 14.56 -11.02
C LEU A 28 -4.93 15.05 -12.47
N PHE A 29 -3.77 15.42 -13.01
CA PHE A 29 -3.64 15.84 -14.40
C PHE A 29 -3.99 14.71 -15.36
N ILE A 30 -3.43 13.51 -15.15
CA ILE A 30 -3.76 12.32 -15.93
C ILE A 30 -5.26 12.00 -15.82
N TYR A 31 -5.82 12.04 -14.61
CA TYR A 31 -7.24 11.81 -14.38
C TYR A 31 -8.13 12.83 -15.12
N ALA A 32 -7.77 14.11 -15.08
CA ALA A 32 -8.50 15.18 -15.75
C ALA A 32 -8.45 15.02 -17.28
N LEU A 33 -7.27 14.67 -17.84
CA LEU A 33 -7.12 14.37 -19.25
C LEU A 33 -7.98 13.17 -19.66
N GLY A 34 -7.94 12.07 -18.90
CA GLY A 34 -8.78 10.90 -19.15
C GLY A 34 -10.27 11.24 -19.09
N ARG A 35 -10.67 12.06 -18.11
CA ARG A 35 -12.06 12.53 -17.97
C ARG A 35 -12.49 13.44 -19.13
N HIS A 36 -11.61 14.29 -19.63
CA HIS A 36 -11.93 15.20 -20.74
C HIS A 36 -11.94 14.47 -22.09
N ALA A 37 -11.05 13.50 -22.29
CA ALA A 37 -11.00 12.69 -23.50
C ALA A 37 -12.13 11.65 -23.57
N SER A 38 -12.71 11.27 -22.43
CA SER A 38 -13.77 10.27 -22.38
C SER A 38 -15.09 10.79 -22.97
N PRO A 39 -15.73 10.05 -23.90
CA PRO A 39 -17.03 10.41 -24.44
C PRO A 39 -18.09 10.41 -23.32
N LYS A 40 -18.80 11.52 -23.17
CA LYS A 40 -19.93 11.63 -22.24
C LYS A 40 -21.12 10.84 -22.81
N HIS A 41 -21.27 9.59 -22.40
CA HIS A 41 -22.41 8.76 -22.82
C HIS A 41 -23.63 8.95 -21.90
N THR A 42 -24.83 8.93 -22.47
CA THR A 42 -26.09 8.82 -21.73
C THR A 42 -26.19 7.40 -21.19
N GLN A 43 -25.65 7.18 -19.99
CA GLN A 43 -25.53 5.85 -19.40
C GLN A 43 -26.91 5.20 -19.27
N SER A 44 -27.11 4.11 -19.99
CA SER A 44 -28.25 3.22 -19.81
C SER A 44 -28.07 2.36 -18.55
N GLU A 45 -29.16 1.91 -17.95
CA GLU A 45 -29.13 1.04 -16.75
C GLU A 45 -28.26 -0.21 -16.94
N ASN A 46 -28.16 -0.73 -18.17
CA ASN A 46 -27.33 -1.88 -18.51
C ASN A 46 -25.84 -1.57 -18.59
N GLU A 47 -25.45 -0.35 -18.99
CA GLU A 47 -24.03 0.08 -19.02
C GLU A 47 -23.49 0.38 -17.63
N ARG A 48 -24.38 0.63 -16.66
CA ARG A 48 -24.04 0.75 -15.23
C ARG A 48 -24.04 -0.58 -14.49
N ALA A 49 -24.39 -1.68 -15.15
CA ALA A 49 -24.35 -2.98 -14.52
C ALA A 49 -22.91 -3.31 -14.12
N GLU A 50 -22.74 -3.82 -12.89
CA GLU A 50 -21.46 -4.29 -12.35
C GLU A 50 -20.81 -5.38 -13.24
N TYR A 51 -21.63 -6.05 -14.05
CA TYR A 51 -21.22 -7.19 -14.87
C TYR A 51 -21.61 -7.02 -16.34
N ALA A 52 -20.63 -7.26 -17.23
CA ALA A 52 -20.73 -6.99 -18.66
C ALA A 52 -21.75 -7.87 -19.41
N CYS A 53 -22.15 -9.01 -18.84
CA CYS A 53 -23.09 -9.93 -19.46
C CYS A 53 -24.57 -9.55 -19.24
N GLY A 54 -24.86 -8.41 -18.60
CA GLY A 54 -26.22 -7.95 -18.33
C GLY A 54 -27.00 -8.81 -17.31
N GLU A 55 -26.38 -9.86 -16.79
CA GLU A 55 -26.89 -10.60 -15.65
C GLU A 55 -26.75 -9.77 -14.38
N LYS A 56 -27.80 -9.79 -13.55
CA LYS A 56 -27.76 -9.14 -12.23
C LYS A 56 -26.84 -9.99 -11.35
N ALA A 57 -25.55 -9.68 -11.37
CA ALA A 57 -24.60 -10.28 -10.44
C ALA A 57 -25.14 -10.06 -9.02
N PRO A 58 -25.34 -11.13 -8.22
CA PRO A 58 -25.79 -10.96 -6.86
C PRO A 58 -24.71 -10.16 -6.15
N ILE A 59 -25.04 -8.95 -5.69
CA ILE A 59 -24.18 -8.14 -4.84
C ILE A 59 -24.08 -8.89 -3.50
N GLN A 60 -23.19 -9.87 -3.43
CA GLN A 60 -22.70 -10.39 -2.18
C GLN A 60 -21.89 -9.24 -1.60
N ARG A 61 -22.55 -8.47 -0.72
CA ARG A 61 -21.93 -7.44 0.12
C ARG A 61 -20.56 -7.94 0.51
N LEU A 62 -19.53 -7.12 0.33
CA LEU A 62 -18.13 -7.44 0.63
C LEU A 62 -18.04 -8.09 2.02
N ARG A 63 -18.15 -9.43 2.07
CA ARG A 63 -18.04 -10.21 3.28
C ARG A 63 -16.55 -10.31 3.45
N ILE A 64 -15.97 -9.38 4.21
CA ILE A 64 -14.56 -9.48 4.60
C ILE A 64 -14.41 -10.87 5.22
N ASN A 65 -13.74 -11.76 4.48
CA ASN A 65 -13.56 -13.13 4.91
C ASN A 65 -12.75 -13.10 6.22
N ILE A 66 -13.13 -13.91 7.20
CA ILE A 66 -12.43 -14.02 8.50
C ILE A 66 -10.93 -14.30 8.26
N THR A 67 -10.60 -14.99 7.18
CA THR A 67 -9.21 -15.24 6.73
C THR A 67 -8.48 -13.95 6.36
N LEU A 68 -9.09 -13.04 5.60
CA LEU A 68 -8.48 -11.74 5.24
C LEU A 68 -8.29 -10.85 6.47
N TYR A 69 -9.27 -10.85 7.37
CA TYR A 69 -9.18 -10.09 8.62
C TYR A 69 -8.01 -10.56 9.50
N ARG A 70 -7.85 -11.88 9.66
CA ARG A 70 -6.72 -12.46 10.39
C ARG A 70 -5.39 -12.11 9.73
N TYR A 71 -5.31 -12.19 8.39
CA TYR A 71 -4.12 -11.78 7.66
C TYR A 71 -3.76 -10.32 7.93
N LEU A 72 -4.72 -9.39 7.83
CA LEU A 72 -4.48 -7.96 8.07
C LEU A 72 -3.96 -7.69 9.48
N ILE A 73 -4.46 -8.41 10.48
CA ILE A 73 -3.96 -8.30 11.86
C ILE A 73 -2.49 -8.75 11.94
N TYR A 74 -2.16 -9.93 11.40
CA TYR A 74 -0.78 -10.41 11.42
C TYR A 74 0.14 -9.48 10.62
N PHE A 75 -0.30 -9.02 9.44
CA PHE A 75 0.43 -8.06 8.65
C PHE A 75 0.71 -6.78 9.43
N ALA A 76 -0.29 -6.19 10.10
CA ALA A 76 -0.09 -4.97 10.88
C ALA A 76 0.85 -5.16 12.08
N ILE A 77 0.77 -6.30 12.78
CA ILE A 77 1.68 -6.62 13.90
C ILE A 77 3.12 -6.77 13.39
N PHE A 78 3.31 -7.52 12.29
CA PHE A 78 4.64 -7.67 11.70
C PHE A 78 5.16 -6.33 11.20
N ASP A 79 4.36 -5.58 10.42
CA ASP A 79 4.69 -4.28 9.81
C ASP A 79 5.10 -3.23 10.87
N SER A 80 4.36 -3.12 11.97
CA SER A 80 4.73 -2.21 13.07
C SER A 80 6.03 -2.62 13.76
N SER A 81 6.28 -3.93 13.93
CA SER A 81 7.54 -4.44 14.50
C SER A 81 8.75 -4.13 13.60
N VAL A 82 8.56 -4.11 12.27
CA VAL A 82 9.56 -3.67 11.27
C VAL A 82 10.01 -2.27 11.53
N LEU A 83 9.04 -1.35 11.65
CA LEU A 83 9.31 0.06 11.76
C LEU A 83 10.12 0.32 13.03
N VAL A 84 9.75 -0.35 14.13
CA VAL A 84 10.52 -0.30 15.39
C VAL A 84 11.94 -0.80 15.19
N LEU A 85 12.15 -1.95 14.53
CA LEU A 85 13.48 -2.48 14.25
C LEU A 85 14.29 -1.55 13.32
N ALA A 86 13.68 -1.01 12.27
CA ALA A 86 14.32 -0.11 11.32
C ALA A 86 14.76 1.20 12.00
N PHE A 87 13.90 1.81 12.81
CA PHE A 87 14.26 3.00 13.58
C PHE A 87 15.32 2.71 14.64
N SER A 88 15.28 1.52 15.27
CA SER A 88 16.31 1.10 16.23
C SER A 88 17.67 0.89 15.57
N ALA A 89 17.70 0.31 14.36
CA ALA A 89 18.92 0.09 13.59
C ALA A 89 19.49 1.40 13.03
N LEU A 90 18.63 2.37 12.68
CA LEU A 90 19.04 3.69 12.21
C LEU A 90 19.59 4.58 13.35
N SER A 91 19.13 4.35 14.59
CA SER A 91 19.60 5.08 15.77
C SER A 91 20.91 4.55 16.34
N ALA A 92 21.32 3.33 15.96
CA ALA A 92 22.61 2.79 16.32
C ALA A 92 23.67 3.27 15.30
N GLU A 93 24.66 4.05 15.76
CA GLU A 93 25.74 4.61 14.93
C GLU A 93 26.53 3.56 14.13
N GLU A 94 26.44 2.29 14.53
CA GLU A 94 26.97 1.14 13.80
C GLU A 94 25.79 0.27 13.35
N ALA A 95 25.21 0.60 12.19
CA ALA A 95 24.11 -0.16 11.59
C ALA A 95 24.57 -1.60 11.29
N LYS A 96 24.32 -2.51 12.23
CA LYS A 96 24.62 -3.93 12.04
C LYS A 96 23.70 -4.42 10.92
N VAL A 97 24.30 -4.76 9.78
CA VAL A 97 23.61 -5.25 8.58
C VAL A 97 22.88 -6.59 8.83
N ILE A 98 23.35 -7.34 9.83
CA ILE A 98 22.85 -8.68 10.19
C ILE A 98 21.37 -8.69 10.63
N PRO A 99 20.90 -7.86 11.59
CA PRO A 99 19.48 -7.80 11.95
C PRO A 99 18.57 -7.38 10.78
N LEU A 100 19.06 -6.54 9.87
CA LEU A 100 18.30 -6.13 8.68
C LEU A 100 18.12 -7.29 7.69
N ILE A 101 19.16 -8.10 7.46
CA ILE A 101 19.09 -9.29 6.60
C ILE A 101 18.18 -10.36 7.19
N LEU A 102 18.31 -10.67 8.48
CA LEU A 102 17.44 -11.65 9.15
C LEU A 102 15.97 -11.21 9.08
N TYR A 103 15.72 -9.92 9.23
CA TYR A 103 14.39 -9.36 9.11
C TYR A 103 13.79 -9.49 7.69
N LEU A 104 14.54 -9.13 6.64
CA LEU A 104 14.10 -9.31 5.24
C LEU A 104 13.79 -10.79 4.93
N PHE A 105 14.57 -11.70 5.49
CA PHE A 105 14.35 -13.14 5.35
C PHE A 105 13.04 -13.60 6.02
N ILE A 106 12.76 -13.15 7.25
CA ILE A 106 11.50 -13.47 7.96
C ILE A 106 10.29 -12.93 7.19
N MET A 107 10.38 -11.73 6.61
CA MET A 107 9.30 -11.16 5.79
C MET A 107 9.06 -11.96 4.51
N LEU A 108 10.14 -12.36 3.83
CA LEU A 108 10.05 -13.21 2.64
C LEU A 108 9.39 -14.55 3.00
N ALA A 109 9.82 -15.19 4.10
CA ALA A 109 9.27 -16.45 4.56
C ALA A 109 7.77 -16.34 4.92
N SER A 110 7.38 -15.30 5.66
CA SER A 110 5.97 -15.04 5.99
C SER A 110 5.11 -14.79 4.74
N SER A 111 5.66 -14.08 3.75
CA SER A 111 4.96 -13.82 2.48
C SER A 111 4.77 -15.09 1.65
N LEU A 112 5.76 -15.99 1.65
CA LEU A 112 5.67 -17.29 0.98
C LEU A 112 4.65 -18.21 1.65
N ILE A 113 4.63 -18.28 2.99
CA ILE A 113 3.64 -19.07 3.74
C ILE A 113 2.22 -18.56 3.45
N LEU A 114 2.05 -17.25 3.33
CA LEU A 114 0.75 -16.68 2.98
C LEU A 114 0.32 -17.02 1.55
N LEU A 115 1.27 -16.99 0.61
CA LEU A 115 1.02 -17.34 -0.78
C LEU A 115 0.63 -18.83 -0.91
N GLU A 116 1.26 -19.70 -0.11
CA GLU A 116 0.94 -21.12 -0.03
C GLU A 116 -0.44 -21.36 0.61
N GLY A 117 -0.73 -20.71 1.75
CA GLY A 117 -1.99 -20.87 2.48
C GLY A 117 -3.24 -20.34 1.75
N GLY A 118 -3.06 -19.62 0.63
CA GLY A 118 -4.14 -19.22 -0.27
C GLY A 118 -4.53 -20.29 -1.32
N LYS A 119 -3.70 -21.33 -1.54
CA LYS A 119 -3.94 -22.37 -2.55
C LYS A 119 -4.99 -23.41 -2.12
N ASP A 120 -5.21 -23.58 -0.82
CA ASP A 120 -6.01 -24.69 -0.27
C ASP A 120 -7.51 -24.37 -0.11
N GLN A 121 -7.97 -23.22 -0.61
CA GLN A 121 -9.37 -22.76 -0.49
C GLN A 121 -10.25 -23.07 -1.72
N TYR A 122 -9.77 -23.90 -2.66
CA TYR A 122 -10.48 -24.25 -3.89
C TYR A 122 -10.70 -25.77 -4.11
N ASP A 123 -10.58 -26.59 -3.06
CA ASP A 123 -11.05 -27.99 -3.06
C ASP A 123 -12.34 -28.14 -2.23
#